data_AF-A0A8D3E5L6-F1
#
_entry.id   AF-A0A8D3E5L6-F1
#
_cell.length_a   1.000
_cell.length_b   1.000
_cell.length_c   1.000
_cell.angle_alpha   90.00
_cell.angle_beta   90.00
_cell.angle_gamma   90.00
#
_symmetry.space_group_name_H-M   'P 1'
#
loop_
_entity.id
_entity.type
_entity.pdbx_description
1 polymer ?
#
loop_
_entity_poly.entity_id
_entity_poly.type
_entity_poly.pdbx_seq_one_letter_code
_entity_poly.pdbx_strand_id
1 'polypeptide(L)' 'MAYRGQGQKVQKVMVQPIVSFIIAGFDEYMNLVLDDAEEVHMKTKNRKPLGRIMLKGDNITLLQSVSN' A
#
# COMPACT_ATOMS: atom_id res chain seq x y z
N MET A 1 15.98 -33.37 11.93
CA MET A 1 17.01 -32.45 11.38
C MET A 1 16.69 -31.04 11.86
N ALA A 2 17.56 -30.43 12.66
CA ALA A 2 17.38 -29.05 13.13
C ALA A 2 18.25 -28.13 12.28
N TYR A 3 17.63 -27.19 11.56
CA TYR A 3 18.34 -26.20 10.77
C TYR A 3 18.87 -25.11 11.70
N ARG A 4 20.16 -25.19 12.05
CA ARG A 4 20.87 -24.13 12.79
C ARG A 4 21.24 -23.03 11.80
N GLY A 5 20.29 -22.15 11.50
CA GLY A 5 20.58 -20.94 10.72
C GLY A 5 21.46 -19.99 11.53
N GLN A 6 22.58 -19.55 10.96
CA GLN A 6 23.29 -18.38 11.48
C GLN A 6 22.32 -17.19 11.41
N GLY A 7 22.03 -16.57 12.56
CA GLY A 7 20.99 -15.54 12.67
C GLY A 7 21.28 -14.36 11.74
N GLN A 8 20.57 -14.29 10.62
CA GLN A 8 20.66 -13.18 9.69
C GLN A 8 19.76 -12.05 10.21
N LYS A 9 20.30 -10.83 10.32
CA LYS A 9 19.53 -9.65 10.71
C LYS A 9 18.53 -9.34 9.60
N VAL A 10 17.28 -9.73 9.81
CA VAL A 10 16.17 -9.48 8.88
C VAL A 10 15.35 -8.30 9.39
N GLN A 11 15.15 -7.28 8.55
CA GLN A 11 14.19 -6.21 8.83
C GLN A 11 12.95 -6.46 8.00
N LYS A 12 11.85 -6.85 8.65
CA LYS A 12 10.54 -6.88 8.01
C LYS A 12 10.03 -5.44 7.94
N VAL A 13 10.27 -4.78 6.81
CA VAL A 13 9.57 -3.53 6.51
C VAL A 13 8.09 -3.89 6.37
N MET A 14 7.28 -3.45 7.34
CA MET A 14 5.83 -3.54 7.21
C MET A 14 5.45 -2.56 6.11
N VAL A 15 5.18 -3.09 4.91
CA VAL A 15 4.57 -2.30 3.85
C VAL A 15 3.19 -1.92 4.37
N GLN A 16 2.92 -0.62 4.48
CA GLN A 16 1.58 -0.10 4.74
C GLN A 16 0.58 -0.76 3.78
N PRO A 17 -0.71 -0.88 4.15
CA PRO A 17 -1.68 -1.51 3.26
C PRO A 17 -1.63 -0.88 1.87
N ILE A 18 -1.55 -1.74 0.85
CA ILE A 18 -1.51 -1.29 -0.53
C ILE A 18 -2.93 -0.87 -0.89
N VAL A 19 -3.11 0.39 -1.28
CA VAL A 19 -4.41 0.89 -1.70
C VAL A 19 -4.48 0.84 -3.22
N SER A 20 -5.46 0.12 -3.77
CA SER A 20 -5.84 0.24 -5.19
C SER A 20 -6.88 1.34 -5.30
N PHE A 21 -6.75 2.23 -6.28
CA PHE A 21 -7.63 3.39 -6.40
C PHE A 21 -7.60 3.99 -7.81
N ILE A 22 -8.56 4.88 -8.05
CA ILE A 22 -8.55 5.83 -9.16
C ILE A 22 -8.23 7.21 -8.59
N ILE A 23 -7.29 7.94 -9.20
CA ILE A 23 -6.96 9.30 -8.77
C ILE A 23 -8.07 10.24 -9.25
N ALA A 24 -8.77 10.87 -8.31
CA ALA A 24 -9.75 11.91 -8.60
C ALA A 24 -9.16 13.32 -8.54
N GLY A 25 -8.11 13.53 -7.76
CA GLY A 25 -7.40 14.80 -7.65
C GLY A 25 -6.10 14.68 -6.86
N PHE A 26 -5.19 15.63 -7.08
CA PHE A 26 -3.90 15.73 -6.38
C PHE A 26 -3.49 17.19 -6.19
N ASP A 27 -2.58 17.44 -5.24
CA ASP A 27 -1.95 18.75 -5.01
C ASP A 27 -0.41 18.67 -5.06
N GLU A 28 0.24 19.81 -4.84
CA GLU A 28 1.71 19.95 -4.81
C GLU A 28 2.40 19.22 -3.65
N TYR A 29 1.64 18.87 -2.62
CA TYR A 29 2.12 18.09 -1.47
C TYR A 29 1.85 16.59 -1.63
N MET A 30 1.35 16.17 -2.79
CA MET A 30 0.92 14.79 -3.08
C MET A 30 -0.20 14.30 -2.15
N ASN A 31 -1.02 15.19 -1.60
CA ASN A 31 -2.29 14.75 -1.04
C ASN A 31 -3.19 14.29 -2.20
N LEU A 32 -3.75 13.09 -2.09
CA LEU A 32 -4.55 12.49 -3.15
C LEU A 32 -5.98 12.31 -2.71
N VAL A 33 -6.92 12.70 -3.57
CA VAL A 33 -8.32 12.27 -3.48
C VAL A 33 -8.46 11.00 -4.33
N LEU A 34 -8.89 9.92 -3.69
CA LEU A 34 -8.99 8.59 -4.26
C LEU A 34 -10.45 8.20 -4.41
N ASP A 35 -10.83 7.72 -5.61
CA ASP A 35 -12.11 7.09 -5.90
C ASP A 35 -11.97 5.57 -5.98
N ASP A 36 -13.06 4.87 -5.64
CA ASP A 36 -13.15 3.40 -5.60
C ASP A 36 -11.96 2.73 -4.87
N ALA A 37 -11.52 3.35 -3.77
CA ALA A 37 -10.34 2.87 -3.06
C ALA A 37 -10.61 1.55 -2.33
N GLU A 38 -9.66 0.63 -2.43
CA GLU A 38 -9.67 -0.67 -1.75
C GLU A 38 -8.34 -0.92 -1.04
N GLU A 39 -8.40 -1.34 0.22
CA GLU A 39 -7.25 -1.86 0.96
C GLU A 39 -6.94 -3.29 0.50
N VAL A 40 -5.73 -3.54 0.01
CA VAL A 40 -5.31 -4.84 -0.53
C VAL A 40 -4.25 -5.48 0.36
N HIS A 41 -4.61 -6.59 0.98
CA HIS A 41 -3.67 -7.44 1.68
C HIS A 41 -3.06 -8.49 0.74
N MET A 42 -1.85 -8.24 0.25
CA MET A 42 -1.14 -9.13 -0.69
C MET A 42 -1.07 -10.61 -0.23
N LYS A 43 -0.86 -10.86 1.06
CA LYS A 43 -0.67 -12.22 1.60
C LYS A 43 -1.95 -13.02 1.66
N THR A 44 -3.03 -12.40 2.15
CA THR A 44 -4.33 -13.04 2.32
C THR A 44 -5.22 -12.87 1.09
N LYS A 45 -4.79 -12.04 0.12
CA LYS A 45 -5.57 -11.57 -1.04
C LYS A 45 -6.90 -10.94 -0.65
N ASN A 46 -7.04 -10.52 0.61
CA ASN A 46 -8.25 -9.86 1.10
C ASN A 46 -8.28 -8.42 0.57
N ARG A 47 -9.46 -8.00 0.11
CA ARG A 47 -9.76 -6.65 -0.34
C ARG A 47 -10.85 -6.06 0.53
N LYS A 48 -10.58 -4.89 1.09
CA LYS A 48 -11.56 -4.15 1.89
C LYS A 48 -11.92 -2.85 1.18
N PRO A 49 -13.19 -2.67 0.77
CA PRO A 49 -13.60 -1.41 0.14
C PRO A 49 -13.56 -0.27 1.17
N LEU A 50 -12.98 0.85 0.74
CA LEU A 50 -12.90 2.10 1.52
C LEU A 50 -13.76 3.20 0.89
N GLY A 51 -14.03 3.14 -0.42
CA GLY A 51 -14.81 4.14 -1.14
C GLY A 51 -13.98 5.38 -1.46
N ARG A 52 -14.58 6.58 -1.34
CA ARG A 52 -13.89 7.85 -1.58
C ARG A 52 -13.13 8.29 -0.33
N ILE A 53 -11.80 8.41 -0.43
CA ILE A 53 -10.93 8.79 0.69
C ILE A 53 -9.88 9.82 0.26
N MET A 54 -9.30 10.52 1.24
CA MET A 54 -8.15 11.41 1.03
C MET A 54 -6.91 10.81 1.68
N LEU A 55 -5.83 10.66 0.92
CA LEU A 55 -4.54 10.15 1.41
C LEU A 55 -3.56 11.32 1.55
N LYS A 56 -2.92 11.44 2.70
CA LYS A 56 -1.91 12.49 2.94
C LYS A 56 -0.59 12.15 2.27
N GLY A 57 0.03 13.12 1.61
CA GLY A 57 1.28 12.93 0.86
C GLY A 57 2.43 12.37 1.68
N ASP A 58 2.56 12.79 2.94
CA ASP A 58 3.61 12.29 3.86
C ASP A 58 3.53 10.78 4.14
N ASN A 59 2.35 10.17 3.93
CA ASN A 59 2.13 8.75 4.12
C ASN A 59 2.34 7.94 2.83
N ILE A 60 2.58 8.60 1.69
CA ILE A 60 2.77 7.96 0.39
C ILE A 60 4.25 7.65 0.19
N THR A 61 4.58 6.36 0.10
CA THR A 61 5.96 5.91 -0.15
C THR A 61 6.22 5.63 -1.63
N LEU A 62 5.24 5.07 -2.34
CA LEU A 62 5.35 4.66 -3.74
C LEU A 62 3.99 4.77 -4.42
N LEU A 63 3.97 5.32 -5.63
CA LEU A 63 2.84 5.24 -6.55
C LEU A 63 3.27 4.41 -7.75
N GLN A 64 2.46 3.41 -8.11
CA GLN A 64 2.73 2.54 -9.25
C GLN A 64 1.47 2.45 -10.11
N SER A 65 1.63 2.69 -11.42
CA SER A 65 0.57 2.40 -12.38
C SER A 65 0.40 0.89 -12.51
N VAL A 66 -0.84 0.42 -12.41
CA VAL A 66 -1.18 -0.95 -12.76
C VAL A 66 -1.51 -1.00 -14.26
N SER A 67 -0.68 -1.69 -15.04
CA SER A 67 -1.02 -2.05 -16.41
C SER A 67 -1.88 -3.32 -16.41
N ASN A 68 -2.96 -3.30 -17.18
CA ASN A 68 -3.69 -4.52 -17.57
C ASN A 68 -2.94 -5.27 -18.67
#